data_AF-A0A417SJR0-F1
#
_entry.id   AF-A0A417SJR0-F1
#
_cell.length_a   1.000
_cell.length_b   1.000
_cell.length_c   1.000
_cell.angle_alpha   90.00
_cell.angle_beta   90.00
_cell.angle_gamma   90.00
#
_symmetry.space_group_name_H-M   'P 1'
#
loop_
_entity.id
_entity.type
_entity.pdbx_description
1 polymer ?
#
loop_
_entity_poly.entity_id
_entity_poly.type
_entity_poly.pdbx_seq_one_letter_code
_entity_poly.pdbx_strand_id
1 'polypeptide(L)'
;MKKMNFASVSCEIAVADNFYFSTESICEYGRDTVRYAVERFFAKNIGLQRKCTWESWKIRVGKGSEKNRQRFTYVFPAPVMELPGEWVRVAGMIDSRGVCIKRVQILREHPCFASEAI
;
A
#
# COMPACT_ATOMS: atom_id res chain seq x y z
N MET A 1 -8.38 -8.79 -3.55
CA MET A 1 -7.82 -8.54 -4.90
C MET A 1 -8.70 -7.58 -5.68
N LYS A 2 -8.15 -6.46 -6.11
CA LYS A 2 -8.85 -5.44 -6.93
C LYS A 2 -8.02 -5.11 -8.17
N LYS A 3 -8.68 -4.77 -9.27
CA LYS A 3 -8.00 -4.35 -10.50
C LYS A 3 -7.79 -2.84 -10.51
N MET A 4 -6.59 -2.41 -10.87
CA MET A 4 -6.25 -1.02 -11.14
C MET A 4 -6.00 -0.85 -12.63
N ASN A 5 -6.58 0.21 -13.21
CA ASN A 5 -6.44 0.52 -14.62
C ASN A 5 -5.88 1.93 -14.76
N PHE A 6 -4.93 2.10 -15.68
CA PHE A 6 -4.43 3.41 -16.08
C PHE A 6 -4.14 3.38 -17.58
N ALA A 7 -4.83 4.23 -18.34
CA ALA A 7 -4.85 4.20 -19.80
C ALA A 7 -5.17 2.78 -20.32
N SER A 8 -4.37 2.23 -21.23
CA SER A 8 -4.52 0.88 -21.78
C SER A 8 -3.86 -0.22 -20.94
N VAL A 9 -3.34 0.11 -19.77
CA VAL A 9 -2.54 -0.79 -18.94
C VAL A 9 -3.29 -1.12 -17.65
N SER A 10 -3.15 -2.35 -17.16
CA SER A 10 -3.77 -2.79 -15.92
C SER A 10 -2.85 -3.65 -15.05
N CYS A 11 -3.03 -3.52 -13.74
CA CYS A 11 -2.39 -4.35 -12.74
C CYS A 11 -3.36 -4.66 -11.59
N GLU A 12 -3.00 -5.64 -10.77
CA GLU A 12 -3.80 -6.04 -9.61
C GLU A 12 -3.26 -5.40 -8.33
N ILE A 13 -4.12 -5.18 -7.35
CA ILE A 13 -3.70 -4.92 -5.98
C ILE A 13 -4.31 -5.92 -5.03
N ALA A 14 -3.46 -6.44 -4.16
CA ALA A 14 -3.83 -7.29 -3.06
C ALA A 14 -3.06 -6.90 -1.80
N VAL A 15 -3.75 -6.92 -0.67
CA VAL A 15 -3.07 -7.03 0.63
C VAL A 15 -2.96 -8.52 0.95
N ALA A 16 -1.76 -8.99 1.28
CA ALA A 16 -1.50 -10.40 1.57
C ALA A 16 -2.39 -10.90 2.72
N ASP A 17 -2.80 -12.17 2.70
CA ASP A 17 -3.67 -12.73 3.74
C ASP A 17 -3.00 -12.66 5.12
N ASN A 18 -1.71 -12.98 5.17
CA ASN A 18 -0.86 -12.96 6.35
C ASN A 18 -0.07 -11.64 6.53
N PHE A 19 -0.60 -10.52 6.04
CA PHE A 19 0.08 -9.23 6.17
C PHE A 19 0.34 -8.88 7.65
N TYR A 20 1.48 -8.22 7.89
CA TYR A 20 1.79 -7.67 9.20
C TYR A 20 0.88 -6.46 9.47
N PHE A 21 0.15 -6.52 10.58
CA PHE A 21 -0.72 -5.44 11.05
C PHE A 21 -0.31 -5.04 12.46
N SER A 22 -0.08 -3.74 12.67
CA SER A 22 0.15 -3.16 14.01
C SER A 22 -0.61 -1.84 14.14
N THR A 23 -1.01 -1.48 15.35
CA THR A 23 -1.68 -0.21 15.64
C THR A 23 -1.15 0.40 16.93
N GLU A 24 -0.81 1.68 16.90
CA GLU A 24 -0.50 2.49 18.08
C GLU A 24 -1.75 3.22 18.60
N SER A 25 -2.78 3.34 17.75
CA SER A 25 -4.07 3.95 18.10
C SER A 25 -5.09 2.88 18.47
N ILE A 26 -6.14 3.28 19.19
CA ILE A 26 -7.30 2.40 19.43
C ILE A 26 -7.94 2.15 18.06
N CYS A 27 -7.99 0.88 17.65
CA CYS A 27 -8.55 0.47 16.38
C CYS A 27 -9.53 -0.68 16.63
N GLU A 28 -10.83 -0.36 16.56
CA GLU A 28 -11.91 -1.34 16.69
C GLU A 28 -12.09 -2.18 15.41
N TYR A 29 -11.51 -1.73 14.30
CA TYR A 29 -11.62 -2.42 13.02
C TYR A 29 -10.79 -3.71 13.00
N GLY A 30 -11.45 -4.80 12.62
CA GLY A 30 -10.78 -6.08 12.35
C GLY A 30 -9.82 -6.00 11.15
N ARG A 31 -8.87 -6.95 11.09
CA ARG A 31 -7.86 -7.03 10.03
C ARG A 31 -8.44 -6.96 8.62
N ASP A 32 -9.56 -7.61 8.37
CA ASP A 32 -10.19 -7.63 7.04
C ASP A 32 -10.78 -6.28 6.65
N THR A 33 -11.26 -5.49 7.62
CA THR A 33 -11.75 -4.13 7.39
C THR A 33 -10.58 -3.21 7.01
N VAL A 34 -9.48 -3.30 7.75
CA VAL A 34 -8.25 -2.57 7.43
C VAL A 34 -7.71 -2.98 6.05
N ARG A 35 -7.71 -4.29 5.77
CA ARG A 35 -7.33 -4.84 4.46
C ARG A 35 -8.16 -4.21 3.35
N TYR A 36 -9.48 -4.22 3.50
CA TYR A 36 -10.41 -3.67 2.52
C TYR A 36 -10.19 -2.17 2.29
N ALA A 37 -10.02 -1.39 3.37
CA ALA A 37 -9.79 0.06 3.30
C ALA A 37 -8.51 0.38 2.52
N VAL A 38 -7.42 -0.33 2.82
CA VAL A 38 -6.14 -0.18 2.13
C VAL A 38 -6.26 -0.55 0.64
N GLU A 39 -6.85 -1.69 0.31
CA GLU A 39 -7.07 -2.08 -1.09
C GLU A 39 -7.95 -1.07 -1.83
N ARG A 40 -9.01 -0.57 -1.16
CA ARG A 40 -9.94 0.42 -1.74
C ARG A 40 -9.23 1.75 -2.01
N PHE A 41 -8.41 2.23 -1.08
CA PHE A 41 -7.69 3.49 -1.21
C PHE A 41 -6.76 3.50 -2.43
N PHE A 42 -5.91 2.48 -2.55
CA PHE A 42 -5.03 2.35 -3.72
C PHE A 42 -5.82 2.20 -5.02
N ALA A 43 -6.90 1.41 -5.00
CA ALA A 43 -7.74 1.20 -6.17
C ALA A 43 -8.61 2.43 -6.53
N LYS A 44 -8.69 3.47 -5.71
CA LYS A 44 -9.44 4.71 -6.00
C LYS A 44 -8.57 5.95 -6.17
N ASN A 45 -7.35 5.94 -5.67
CA ASN A 45 -6.41 7.05 -5.81
C ASN A 45 -5.75 7.02 -7.20
N ILE A 46 -6.09 7.99 -8.05
CA ILE A 46 -5.59 8.07 -9.44
C ILE A 46 -4.06 8.16 -9.50
N GLY A 47 -3.43 8.87 -8.56
CA GLY A 47 -1.97 8.98 -8.48
C GLY A 47 -1.29 7.63 -8.21
N LEU A 48 -1.84 6.87 -7.25
CA LEU A 48 -1.37 5.51 -6.95
C LEU A 48 -1.66 4.54 -8.09
N GLN A 49 -2.87 4.57 -8.67
CA GLN A 49 -3.20 3.76 -9.84
C GLN A 49 -2.20 3.99 -10.97
N ARG A 50 -1.94 5.25 -11.35
CA ARG A 50 -0.98 5.60 -12.39
C ARG A 50 0.41 5.06 -12.07
N LYS A 51 0.93 5.35 -10.88
CA LYS A 51 2.28 4.96 -10.47
C LYS A 51 2.43 3.43 -10.43
N CYS A 52 1.54 2.73 -9.72
CA CYS A 52 1.60 1.29 -9.54
C CYS A 52 1.38 0.52 -10.84
N THR A 53 0.45 0.96 -11.68
CA THR A 53 0.17 0.31 -12.98
C THR A 53 1.35 0.49 -13.93
N TRP A 54 1.95 1.68 -13.96
CA TRP A 54 3.10 1.98 -14.82
C TRP A 54 4.36 1.21 -14.39
N GLU A 55 4.68 1.18 -13.10
CA GLU A 55 5.83 0.42 -12.59
C GLU A 55 5.65 -1.09 -12.82
N SER A 56 4.46 -1.64 -12.56
CA SER A 56 4.16 -3.05 -12.83
C SER A 56 4.32 -3.39 -14.32
N TRP A 57 3.87 -2.50 -15.21
CA TRP A 57 4.02 -2.68 -16.66
C TRP A 57 5.48 -2.62 -17.12
N LYS A 58 6.28 -1.68 -16.61
CA LYS A 58 7.72 -1.62 -16.93
C LYS A 58 8.40 -2.94 -16.61
N ILE A 59 8.12 -3.52 -15.45
CA ILE A 59 8.63 -4.84 -15.03
C ILE A 59 8.18 -5.91 -16.03
N ARG A 60 6.89 -5.92 -16.42
CA ARG A 60 6.32 -6.90 -17.34
C ARG A 60 6.93 -6.87 -18.74
N VAL A 61 7.25 -5.69 -19.27
CA VAL A 61 7.82 -5.53 -20.63
C VAL A 61 9.35 -5.63 -20.66
N GLY A 62 9.98 -6.09 -19.58
CA GLY A 62 11.45 -6.24 -19.49
C GLY A 62 12.23 -4.93 -19.51
N LYS A 63 11.54 -3.78 -19.49
CA LYS A 63 12.15 -2.44 -19.29
C LYS A 63 12.44 -2.14 -17.82
N GLY A 64 11.94 -2.98 -16.92
CA GLY A 64 12.28 -3.02 -15.50
C GLY A 64 13.16 -4.23 -15.20
N SER A 65 14.13 -4.06 -14.30
CA SER A 65 14.95 -5.17 -13.82
C SER A 65 14.09 -6.16 -13.03
N GLU A 66 14.02 -7.42 -13.51
CA GLU A 66 13.32 -8.53 -12.84
C GLU A 66 13.94 -8.88 -11.47
N LYS A 67 15.20 -8.46 -11.23
CA LYS A 67 15.87 -8.52 -9.91
C LYS A 67 15.36 -7.47 -8.92
N ASN A 68 14.67 -6.43 -9.37
CA ASN A 68 14.16 -5.35 -8.53
C ASN A 68 12.65 -5.49 -8.33
N ARG A 69 12.23 -6.46 -7.49
CA ARG A 69 10.95 -6.35 -6.77
C ARG A 69 11.00 -5.02 -6.01
N GLN A 70 10.40 -3.97 -6.56
CA GLN A 70 10.44 -2.65 -5.98
C GLN A 70 9.67 -2.69 -4.68
N ARG A 71 10.41 -2.76 -3.57
CA ARG A 71 9.86 -2.54 -2.25
C ARG A 71 9.46 -1.08 -2.16
N PHE A 72 8.25 -0.82 -1.70
CA PHE A 72 7.80 0.53 -1.42
C PHE A 72 7.31 0.62 0.02
N THR A 73 7.47 1.81 0.56
CA THR A 73 6.84 2.23 1.81
C THR A 73 6.20 3.58 1.54
N TYR A 74 4.91 3.67 1.83
CA TYR A 74 4.16 4.92 1.80
C TYR A 74 3.59 5.21 3.17
N VAL A 75 3.45 6.50 3.46
CA VAL A 75 2.80 7.01 4.66
C VAL A 75 1.68 7.94 4.20
N PHE A 76 0.48 7.70 4.69
CA PHE A 76 -0.70 8.50 4.37
C PHE A 76 -1.38 8.94 5.67
N PRO A 77 -2.08 10.08 5.69
CA PRO A 77 -2.98 10.39 6.80
C PRO A 77 -4.03 9.28 6.94
N ALA A 78 -4.26 8.77 8.15
CA ALA A 78 -5.28 7.77 8.40
C ALA A 78 -6.70 8.21 7.98
N PRO A 79 -7.10 9.49 8.16
CA PRO A 79 -8.42 9.95 7.74
C PRO A 79 -8.69 9.80 6.23
N VAL A 80 -7.67 9.92 5.37
CA VAL A 80 -7.88 9.75 3.91
C VAL A 80 -8.12 8.31 3.49
N MET A 81 -7.84 7.36 4.39
CA MET A 81 -8.10 5.93 4.21
C MET A 81 -9.30 5.44 5.02
N GLU A 82 -10.03 6.35 5.69
CA GLU A 82 -11.15 6.00 6.60
C GLU A 82 -10.71 5.06 7.74
N LEU A 83 -9.45 5.16 8.18
CA LEU A 83 -8.88 4.37 9.27
C LEU A 83 -8.70 5.22 10.54
N PRO A 84 -8.75 4.61 11.75
CA PRO A 84 -8.49 5.31 12.99
C PRO A 84 -7.00 5.70 13.10
N GLY A 85 -6.69 6.62 14.01
CA GLY A 85 -5.34 7.15 14.22
C GLY A 85 -5.04 8.38 13.36
N GLU A 86 -3.76 8.75 13.28
CA GLU A 86 -3.34 9.93 12.51
C GLU A 86 -2.67 9.57 11.20
N TRP A 87 -1.84 8.51 11.20
CA TRP A 87 -1.05 8.11 10.05
C TRP A 87 -1.14 6.61 9.80
N VAL A 88 -1.05 6.21 8.53
CA VAL A 88 -1.01 4.82 8.10
C VAL A 88 0.24 4.61 7.26
N ARG A 89 1.13 3.76 7.74
CA ARG A 89 2.28 3.27 6.97
C ARG A 89 1.89 1.99 6.25
N VAL A 90 1.99 2.00 4.93
CA VAL A 90 1.75 0.85 4.06
C VAL A 90 3.06 0.47 3.38
N ALA A 91 3.47 -0.79 3.50
CA ALA A 91 4.65 -1.30 2.80
C ALA A 91 4.34 -2.60 2.05
N GLY A 92 4.98 -2.74 0.90
CA GLY A 92 4.70 -3.83 -0.03
C GLY A 92 5.74 -3.96 -1.12
N MET A 93 5.39 -4.74 -2.12
CA MET A 93 6.21 -4.95 -3.32
C MET A 93 5.36 -4.70 -4.56
N ILE A 94 5.99 -4.15 -5.59
CA ILE A 94 5.43 -4.11 -6.94
C ILE A 94 6.14 -5.17 -7.78
N ASP A 95 5.35 -5.99 -8.48
CA ASP A 95 5.82 -7.01 -9.41
C ASP A 95 5.12 -6.87 -10.77
N SER A 96 5.37 -7.83 -11.68
CA SER A 96 4.78 -7.83 -13.02
C SER A 96 3.26 -8.00 -13.05
N ARG A 97 2.65 -8.53 -11.98
CA ARG A 97 1.20 -8.71 -11.84
C ARG A 97 0.55 -7.47 -11.22
N GLY A 98 1.23 -6.83 -10.27
CA GLY A 98 0.81 -5.57 -9.68
C GLY A 98 1.40 -5.31 -8.31
N VAL A 99 0.56 -5.00 -7.33
CA VAL A 99 0.94 -4.53 -6.00
C VAL A 99 0.54 -5.55 -4.96
N CYS A 100 1.52 -6.02 -4.18
CA CYS A 100 1.32 -6.86 -3.02
C CYS A 100 1.69 -6.11 -1.75
N ILE A 101 0.70 -5.77 -0.92
CA ILE A 101 0.91 -5.11 0.37
C ILE A 101 1.18 -6.18 1.42
N LYS A 102 2.27 -6.01 2.17
CA LYS A 102 2.73 -6.97 3.19
C LYS A 102 2.66 -6.43 4.61
N ARG A 103 2.59 -5.11 4.77
CA ARG A 103 2.59 -4.45 6.08
C ARG A 103 1.68 -3.24 6.05
N VAL A 104 0.85 -3.13 7.09
CA VAL A 104 0.01 -1.96 7.37
C VAL A 104 0.20 -1.62 8.85
N GLN A 105 0.56 -0.38 9.15
CA GLN A 105 0.72 0.10 10.51
C GLN A 105 -0.11 1.37 10.69
N ILE A 106 -0.96 1.41 11.71
CA ILE A 106 -1.65 2.62 12.13
C ILE A 106 -0.78 3.27 13.22
N LEU A 107 -0.39 4.51 13.01
CA LEU A 107 0.56 5.25 13.83
C LEU A 107 -0.13 6.46 14.46
N ARG A 108 0.32 6.85 15.65
CA ARG A 108 -0.13 8.09 16.29
C ARG A 108 0.55 9.32 15.71
N GLU A 109 1.80 9.20 15.27
CA GLU A 109 2.57 10.33 14.74
C GLU A 109 3.23 9.95 13.41
N HIS A 110 3.60 10.96 12.61
CA HIS A 110 4.30 10.71 11.37
C HIS A 110 5.69 10.12 11.68
N PRO A 111 6.15 9.08 10.97
CA PRO A 111 7.44 8.45 11.25
C PRO A 111 8.69 9.33 11.24
N CYS A 112 8.63 10.54 10.66
CA CYS A 112 9.76 11.46 10.70
C CYS A 112 9.89 12.19 12.05
N PHE A 113 8.83 12.19 12.86
CA PHE A 113 8.79 12.79 14.19
C PHE A 113 8.85 11.74 15.30
N ALA A 114 8.69 10.45 14.95
CA ALA A 114 9.02 9.37 15.84
C ALA A 114 10.52 9.47 16.15
N SER A 115 10.85 10.18 17.24
CA SER A 115 12.20 10.27 17.79
C SER A 115 12.76 8.85 17.79
N GLU A 116 13.93 8.67 17.17
CA GLU A 116 14.75 7.51 17.50
C GLU A 116 14.85 7.51 19.02
N ALA A 117 14.26 6.50 19.67
CA ALA A 117 14.61 6.19 21.03
C ALA A 117 16.08 5.77 20.97
N ILE A 118 16.96 6.74 21.19
CA ILE A 118 18.38 6.53 21.52
C ILE A 118 18.42 5.81 22.88
#